data_AF-A0A0F6W6Q7-F1
#
_entry.id   AF-A0A0F6W6Q7-F1
#
_cell.length_a   1.000
_cell.length_b   1.000
_cell.length_c   1.000
_cell.angle_alpha   90.00
_cell.angle_beta   90.00
_cell.angle_gamma   90.00
#
_symmetry.space_group_name_H-M   'P 1'
#
loop_
_entity.id
_entity.type
_entity.pdbx_description
1 polymer ?
#
loop_
_entity_poly.entity_id
_entity_poly.type
_entity_poly.pdbx_seq_one_letter_code
_entity_poly.pdbx_strand_id
1 'polypeptide(L)'
;MSDSRYPLEAARTLRAEEQEVAERALAAAISAHDAAQRARERAEETRRAHAAETERVAREERALDGRTALDLMRLEEWIARRRREERTLASRVSHASETERTSERAVEEARAALATVRAEREAVERHHGAWLDARRRTAEQKEQDEADERASRRR
;
A
#
# COMPACT_ATOMS: atom_id res chain seq x y z
N MET A 1 20.72 -12.21 -42.19
CA MET A 1 20.93 -11.14 -41.21
C MET A 1 20.20 -11.55 -39.95
N SER A 2 20.90 -12.15 -38.99
CA SER A 2 20.29 -12.59 -37.73
C SER A 2 19.87 -11.34 -36.96
N ASP A 3 18.58 -11.20 -36.73
CA ASP A 3 17.96 -10.11 -35.98
C ASP A 3 18.55 -10.12 -34.57
N SER A 4 19.57 -9.29 -34.34
CA SER A 4 20.45 -9.44 -33.19
C SER A 4 19.83 -8.72 -32.00
N ARG A 5 18.74 -9.30 -31.51
CA ARG A 5 18.05 -8.91 -30.28
C ARG A 5 18.80 -9.46 -29.08
N TYR A 6 18.66 -8.76 -27.96
CA TYR A 6 19.19 -9.20 -26.69
C TYR A 6 18.58 -10.56 -26.30
N PRO A 7 19.39 -11.59 -25.93
CA PRO A 7 18.88 -12.94 -25.67
C PRO A 7 17.85 -13.02 -24.54
N LEU A 8 17.85 -12.07 -23.60
CA LEU A 8 16.92 -12.02 -22.47
C LEU A 8 15.90 -10.88 -22.60
N GLU A 9 15.58 -10.43 -23.81
CA GLU A 9 14.62 -9.35 -24.02
C GLU A 9 13.24 -9.67 -23.44
N ALA A 10 12.76 -10.90 -23.58
CA ALA A 10 11.49 -11.33 -22.99
C ALA A 10 11.50 -11.22 -21.46
N ALA A 11 12.60 -11.60 -20.81
CA ALA A 11 12.75 -11.46 -19.37
C ALA A 11 12.80 -9.98 -18.95
N ARG A 12 13.47 -9.13 -19.73
CA ARG A 12 13.53 -7.69 -19.50
C ARG A 12 12.14 -7.03 -19.56
N THR A 13 11.35 -7.35 -20.58
CA THR A 13 9.96 -6.88 -20.70
C THR A 13 9.12 -7.37 -19.53
N LEU A 14 9.22 -8.65 -19.18
CA LEU A 14 8.48 -9.22 -18.05
C LEU A 14 8.81 -8.50 -16.73
N ARG A 15 10.10 -8.23 -16.44
CA ARG A 15 10.49 -7.51 -15.21
C ARG A 15 10.01 -6.06 -15.20
N ALA A 16 9.90 -5.42 -16.35
CA ALA A 16 9.31 -4.08 -16.44
C ALA A 16 7.81 -4.11 -16.13
N GLU A 17 7.07 -5.07 -16.69
CA GLU A 17 5.63 -5.27 -16.43
C GLU A 17 5.37 -5.62 -14.96
N GLU A 18 6.18 -6.51 -14.37
CA GLU A 18 6.10 -6.86 -12.95
C GLU A 18 6.33 -5.65 -12.05
N GLN A 19 7.27 -4.75 -12.40
CA GLN A 19 7.47 -3.51 -11.64
C GLN A 19 6.22 -2.63 -11.69
N GLU A 20 5.62 -2.46 -12.88
CA GLU A 20 4.38 -1.67 -13.00
C GLU A 20 3.23 -2.28 -12.18
N VAL A 21 3.10 -3.61 -12.18
CA VAL A 21 2.12 -4.32 -11.35
C VAL A 21 2.38 -4.07 -9.87
N ALA A 22 3.63 -4.16 -9.42
CA ALA A 22 4.02 -3.90 -8.03
C ALA A 22 3.78 -2.43 -7.61
N GLU A 23 4.02 -1.47 -8.51
CA GLU A 23 3.73 -0.05 -8.28
C GLU A 23 2.23 0.21 -8.15
N ARG A 24 1.40 -0.41 -9.01
CA ARG A 24 -0.06 -0.34 -8.89
C ARG A 24 -0.55 -0.99 -7.59
N ALA A 25 0.03 -2.13 -7.19
CA ALA A 25 -0.30 -2.81 -5.94
C ALA A 25 0.04 -1.94 -4.72
N LEU A 26 1.22 -1.31 -4.71
CA LEU A 26 1.60 -0.38 -3.64
C LEU A 26 0.66 0.83 -3.56
N ALA A 27 0.31 1.43 -4.71
CA ALA A 27 -0.64 2.55 -4.74
C ALA A 27 -2.03 2.14 -4.20
N ALA A 28 -2.51 0.95 -4.55
CA ALA A 28 -3.76 0.40 -4.03
C ALA A 28 -3.70 0.15 -2.51
N ALA A 29 -2.59 -0.39 -2.01
CA ALA A 29 -2.39 -0.62 -0.57
C ALA A 29 -2.38 0.70 0.22
N ILE A 30 -1.70 1.74 -0.28
CA ILE A 30 -1.68 3.08 0.34
C ILE A 30 -3.09 3.66 0.39
N SER A 31 -3.82 3.61 -0.73
CA SER A 31 -5.20 4.10 -0.79
C SER A 31 -6.13 3.36 0.19
N ALA A 32 -5.96 2.04 0.32
CA ALA A 32 -6.71 1.24 1.28
C ALA A 32 -6.37 1.60 2.73
N HIS A 33 -5.09 1.82 3.05
CA HIS A 33 -4.65 2.27 4.37
C HIS A 33 -5.23 3.65 4.72
N ASP A 34 -5.17 4.61 3.81
CA ASP A 34 -5.76 5.94 4.00
C ASP A 34 -7.27 5.86 4.26
N ALA A 35 -7.98 4.98 3.53
CA ALA A 35 -9.41 4.76 3.73
C ALA A 35 -9.71 4.14 5.10
N ALA A 36 -8.88 3.19 5.55
CA ALA A 36 -8.99 2.55 6.86
C ALA A 36 -8.72 3.55 8.00
N GLN A 37 -7.69 4.39 7.88
CA GLN A 37 -7.39 5.45 8.85
C GLN A 37 -8.58 6.42 8.99
N ARG A 38 -9.11 6.93 7.87
CA ARG A 38 -10.31 7.78 7.87
C ARG A 38 -11.54 7.08 8.46
N ALA A 39 -11.66 5.76 8.30
CA ALA A 39 -12.76 5.00 8.90
C ALA A 39 -12.60 4.89 10.43
N ARG A 40 -11.38 4.65 10.92
CA ARG A 40 -11.07 4.66 12.36
C ARG A 40 -11.35 6.01 12.98
N GLU A 41 -10.85 7.09 12.39
CA GLU A 41 -11.06 8.46 12.88
C GLU A 41 -12.55 8.80 13.00
N ARG A 42 -13.34 8.47 11.97
CA ARG A 42 -14.81 8.65 11.99
C ARG A 42 -15.49 7.80 13.07
N ALA A 43 -15.04 6.56 13.28
CA ALA A 43 -15.58 5.70 14.34
C ALA A 43 -15.28 6.27 15.75
N GLU A 44 -14.07 6.79 15.96
CA GLU A 44 -13.67 7.43 17.21
C GLU A 44 -14.41 8.75 17.45
N GLU A 45 -14.58 9.57 16.42
CA GLU A 45 -15.39 10.79 16.48
C GLU A 45 -16.84 10.46 16.86
N THR A 46 -17.45 9.47 16.19
CA THR A 46 -18.80 9.02 16.51
C THR A 46 -18.91 8.56 17.97
N ARG A 47 -17.91 7.81 18.47
CA ARG A 47 -17.87 7.37 19.86
C ARG A 47 -17.74 8.55 20.83
N ARG A 48 -16.88 9.53 20.53
CA ARG A 48 -16.71 10.74 21.35
C ARG A 48 -17.98 11.60 21.38
N ALA A 49 -18.62 11.79 20.23
CA ALA A 49 -19.88 12.51 20.12
C ALA A 49 -20.99 11.83 20.94
N HIS A 50 -21.11 10.50 20.85
CA HIS A 50 -22.03 9.71 21.66
C HIS A 50 -21.76 9.85 23.17
N ALA A 51 -20.49 9.79 23.58
CA ALA A 51 -20.12 9.98 24.98
C ALA A 51 -20.49 11.38 25.50
N ALA A 52 -20.17 12.43 24.74
CA ALA A 52 -20.48 13.81 25.09
C ALA A 52 -22.00 14.07 25.18
N GLU A 53 -22.78 13.52 24.24
CA GLU A 53 -24.24 13.58 24.28
C GLU A 53 -24.79 12.82 25.50
N THR A 54 -24.28 11.63 25.79
CA THR A 54 -24.69 10.83 26.96
C THR A 54 -24.45 11.59 28.25
N GLU A 55 -23.28 12.24 28.38
CA GLU A 55 -22.93 13.03 29.56
C GLU A 55 -23.81 14.29 29.69
N ARG A 56 -24.11 14.97 28.57
CA ARG A 56 -25.02 16.12 28.55
C ARG A 56 -26.41 15.71 29.07
N VAL A 57 -27.00 14.66 28.49
CA VAL A 57 -28.32 14.17 28.92
C VAL A 57 -28.27 13.70 30.38
N ALA A 58 -27.23 12.98 30.80
CA ALA A 58 -27.11 12.56 32.19
C ALA A 58 -27.03 13.74 33.19
N ARG A 59 -26.42 14.87 32.79
CA ARG A 59 -26.42 16.11 33.60
C ARG A 59 -27.79 16.77 33.64
N GLU A 60 -28.47 16.86 32.50
CA GLU A 60 -29.84 17.39 32.40
C GLU A 60 -30.80 16.58 33.27
N GLU A 61 -30.73 15.26 33.20
CA GLU A 61 -31.52 14.36 34.03
C GLU A 61 -31.26 14.64 35.52
N ARG A 62 -29.99 14.67 35.97
CA ARG A 62 -29.64 14.92 37.39
C ARG A 62 -30.15 16.26 37.93
N ALA A 63 -30.39 17.25 37.08
CA ALA A 63 -30.89 18.56 37.50
C ALA A 63 -32.42 18.60 37.70
N LEU A 64 -33.16 17.55 37.32
CA LEU A 64 -34.60 17.47 37.50
C LEU A 64 -34.97 17.00 38.92
N ASP A 65 -35.71 17.84 39.65
CA ASP A 65 -36.34 17.51 40.94
C ASP A 65 -37.73 16.88 40.76
N GLY A 66 -38.15 16.05 41.71
CA GLY A 66 -39.54 15.56 41.82
C GLY A 66 -39.93 14.42 40.86
N ARG A 67 -39.04 13.44 40.66
CA ARG A 67 -39.28 12.32 39.73
C ARG A 67 -40.32 11.32 40.22
N THR A 68 -41.16 10.85 39.30
CA THR A 68 -42.07 9.74 39.55
C THR A 68 -41.37 8.39 39.35
N ALA A 69 -41.98 7.30 39.85
CA ALA A 69 -41.47 5.95 39.60
C ALA A 69 -41.40 5.62 38.10
N LEU A 70 -42.33 6.14 37.28
CA LEU A 70 -42.33 5.95 35.83
C LEU A 70 -41.13 6.63 35.17
N ASP A 71 -40.73 7.82 35.65
CA ASP A 71 -39.57 8.54 35.12
C ASP A 71 -38.27 7.79 35.43
N LEU A 72 -38.17 7.18 36.61
CA LEU A 72 -37.03 6.33 36.97
C LEU A 72 -36.92 5.09 36.06
N MET A 73 -38.04 4.42 35.78
CA MET A 73 -38.05 3.27 34.86
C MET A 73 -37.62 3.67 33.44
N ARG A 74 -38.12 4.80 32.92
CA ARG A 74 -37.72 5.32 31.60
C ARG A 74 -36.24 5.67 31.55
N LEU A 75 -35.69 6.23 32.63
CA LEU A 75 -34.27 6.53 32.71
C LEU A 75 -33.42 5.24 32.70
N GLU A 76 -33.82 4.20 33.43
CA GLU A 76 -33.13 2.91 33.41
C GLU A 76 -33.09 2.27 32.02
N GLU A 77 -34.22 2.29 31.31
CA GLU A 77 -34.31 1.81 29.92
C GLU A 77 -33.39 2.61 28.99
N TRP A 78 -33.36 3.94 29.14
CA TRP A 78 -32.47 4.81 28.40
C TRP A 78 -30.99 4.50 28.68
N ILE A 79 -30.60 4.34 29.96
CA ILE A 79 -29.23 3.96 30.36
C ILE A 79 -28.85 2.61 29.75
N ALA A 80 -29.75 1.62 29.83
CA ALA A 80 -29.51 0.29 29.26
C ALA A 80 -29.30 0.35 27.75
N ARG A 81 -30.07 1.19 27.03
CA ARG A 81 -29.86 1.47 25.61
C ARG A 81 -28.52 2.13 25.34
N ARG A 82 -28.15 3.19 26.07
CA ARG A 82 -26.85 3.88 25.88
C ARG A 82 -25.66 2.94 26.10
N ARG A 83 -25.70 2.07 27.11
CA ARG A 83 -24.66 1.04 27.33
C ARG A 83 -24.55 0.06 26.16
N ARG A 84 -25.67 -0.33 25.53
CA ARG A 84 -25.66 -1.19 24.32
C ARG A 84 -25.05 -0.46 23.12
N GLU A 85 -25.41 0.80 22.92
CA GLU A 85 -24.85 1.65 21.87
C GLU A 85 -23.34 1.86 22.06
N GLU A 86 -22.90 2.17 23.28
CA GLU A 86 -21.48 2.33 23.62
C GLU A 86 -20.66 1.08 23.30
N ARG A 87 -21.15 -0.12 23.67
CA ARG A 87 -20.49 -1.38 23.31
C ARG A 87 -20.42 -1.57 21.79
N THR A 88 -21.48 -1.24 21.07
CA THR A 88 -21.49 -1.31 19.60
C THR A 88 -20.45 -0.36 18.99
N LEU A 89 -20.36 0.87 19.49
CA LEU A 89 -19.40 1.87 19.03
C LEU A 89 -17.96 1.47 19.38
N ALA A 90 -17.73 0.90 20.58
CA ALA A 90 -16.44 0.36 20.97
C ALA A 90 -15.99 -0.77 20.04
N SER A 91 -16.89 -1.71 19.72
CA SER A 91 -16.60 -2.78 18.75
C SER A 91 -16.28 -2.24 17.35
N ARG A 92 -16.98 -1.20 16.88
CA ARG A 92 -16.69 -0.54 15.61
C ARG A 92 -15.30 0.10 15.58
N VAL A 93 -14.91 0.78 16.67
CA VAL A 93 -13.55 1.36 16.80
C VAL A 93 -12.50 0.24 16.79
N SER A 94 -12.72 -0.85 17.52
CA SER A 94 -11.80 -2.00 17.53
C SER A 94 -11.61 -2.58 16.13
N HIS A 95 -12.72 -2.85 15.44
CA HIS A 95 -12.69 -3.41 14.08
C HIS A 95 -11.99 -2.47 13.08
N ALA A 96 -12.28 -1.16 13.15
CA ALA A 96 -11.62 -0.18 12.29
C ALA A 96 -10.11 -0.08 12.57
N SER A 97 -9.70 -0.19 13.84
CA SER A 97 -8.29 -0.20 14.23
C SER A 97 -7.56 -1.47 13.76
N GLU A 98 -8.21 -2.63 13.84
CA GLU A 98 -7.67 -3.88 13.29
C GLU A 98 -7.52 -3.82 11.77
N THR A 99 -8.48 -3.18 11.09
CA THR A 99 -8.45 -2.97 9.65
C THR A 99 -7.29 -2.05 9.27
N GLU A 100 -7.12 -0.92 9.96
CA GLU A 100 -5.99 0.01 9.76
C GLU A 100 -4.64 -0.69 9.91
N ARG A 101 -4.43 -1.46 10.99
CA ARG A 101 -3.20 -2.23 11.21
C ARG A 101 -2.95 -3.30 10.14
N THR A 102 -4.02 -3.87 9.58
CA THR A 102 -3.91 -4.86 8.51
C THR A 102 -3.54 -4.20 7.20
N SER A 103 -4.14 -3.05 6.88
CA SER A 103 -3.78 -2.26 5.70
C SER A 103 -2.37 -1.66 5.80
N GLU A 104 -1.93 -1.27 7.00
CA GLU A 104 -0.55 -0.80 7.24
C GLU A 104 0.47 -1.90 6.90
N ARG A 105 0.27 -3.12 7.42
CA ARG A 105 1.10 -4.28 7.07
C ARG A 105 1.10 -4.58 5.58
N ALA A 106 -0.05 -4.46 4.91
CA ALA A 106 -0.13 -4.64 3.46
C ALA A 106 0.68 -3.59 2.69
N VAL A 107 0.78 -2.35 3.19
CA VAL A 107 1.66 -1.32 2.60
C VAL A 107 3.13 -1.71 2.77
N GLU A 108 3.54 -2.20 3.94
CA GLU A 108 4.91 -2.66 4.18
C GLU A 108 5.28 -3.85 3.27
N GLU A 109 4.40 -4.83 3.16
CA GLU A 109 4.56 -5.99 2.27
C GLU A 109 4.67 -5.55 0.80
N ALA A 110 3.82 -4.62 0.34
CA ALA A 110 3.86 -4.10 -1.02
C ALA A 110 5.15 -3.30 -1.30
N ARG A 111 5.68 -2.56 -0.31
CA ARG A 111 6.98 -1.87 -0.42
C ARG A 111 8.13 -2.87 -0.56
N ALA A 112 8.13 -3.91 0.25
CA ALA A 112 9.13 -4.97 0.18
C ALA A 112 9.08 -5.69 -1.17
N ALA A 113 7.89 -6.03 -1.66
CA ALA A 113 7.70 -6.65 -2.97
C ALA A 113 8.21 -5.75 -4.10
N LEU A 114 7.88 -4.45 -4.09
CA LEU A 114 8.37 -3.50 -5.09
C LEU A 114 9.90 -3.37 -5.05
N ALA A 115 10.51 -3.36 -3.86
CA ALA A 115 11.96 -3.32 -3.72
C ALA A 115 12.64 -4.55 -4.36
N THR A 116 12.10 -5.74 -4.11
CA THR A 116 12.57 -6.99 -4.73
C THR A 116 12.48 -6.93 -6.25
N VAL A 117 11.31 -6.56 -6.79
CA VAL A 117 11.10 -6.49 -8.24
C VAL A 117 12.02 -5.46 -8.90
N ARG A 118 12.25 -4.31 -8.24
CA ARG A 118 13.21 -3.30 -8.73
C ARG A 118 14.63 -3.84 -8.78
N ALA A 119 15.07 -4.57 -7.76
CA ALA A 119 16.39 -5.19 -7.74
C ALA A 119 16.55 -6.23 -8.86
N GLU A 120 15.52 -7.04 -9.11
CA GLU A 120 15.52 -8.02 -10.21
C GLU A 120 15.56 -7.34 -11.58
N ARG A 121 14.77 -6.28 -11.79
CA ARG A 121 14.82 -5.49 -13.03
C ARG A 121 16.19 -4.86 -13.24
N GLU A 122 16.77 -4.26 -12.21
CA GLU A 122 18.10 -3.64 -12.29
C GLU A 122 19.16 -4.69 -12.68
N ALA A 123 19.09 -5.89 -12.12
CA ALA A 123 20.01 -6.98 -12.49
C ALA A 123 19.91 -7.33 -13.98
N VAL A 124 18.71 -7.40 -14.55
CA VAL A 124 18.49 -7.66 -15.97
C VAL A 124 18.99 -6.51 -16.85
N GLU A 125 18.75 -5.26 -16.45
CA GLU A 125 19.24 -4.08 -17.17
C GLU A 125 20.77 -3.97 -17.16
N ARG A 126 21.42 -4.31 -16.03
CA ARG A 126 22.89 -4.40 -15.97
C ARG A 126 23.44 -5.45 -16.92
N HIS A 127 22.82 -6.63 -16.98
CA HIS A 127 23.22 -7.67 -17.92
C HIS A 127 23.01 -7.23 -19.38
N HIS A 128 21.90 -6.54 -19.67
CA HIS A 128 21.66 -5.98 -21.00
C HIS A 128 22.72 -4.95 -21.40
N GLY A 129 23.09 -4.04 -20.50
CA GLY A 129 24.20 -3.09 -20.71
C GLY A 129 25.53 -3.79 -20.99
N ALA A 130 25.88 -4.80 -20.19
CA ALA A 130 27.09 -5.60 -20.40
C ALA A 130 27.09 -6.33 -21.76
N TRP A 131 25.93 -6.84 -22.18
CA TRP A 131 25.78 -7.49 -23.49
C TRP A 131 25.96 -6.51 -24.66
N LEU A 132 25.38 -5.31 -24.58
CA LEU A 132 25.58 -4.26 -25.58
C LEU A 132 27.06 -3.85 -25.67
N ASP A 133 27.72 -3.69 -24.53
CA ASP A 133 29.14 -3.34 -24.47
C ASP A 133 30.03 -4.41 -25.08
N ALA A 134 29.81 -5.68 -24.73
CA ALA A 134 30.56 -6.79 -25.31
C ALA A 134 30.38 -6.85 -26.82
N ARG A 135 29.16 -6.65 -27.30
CA ARG A 135 28.86 -6.65 -28.73
C ARG A 135 29.51 -5.49 -29.47
N ARG A 136 29.52 -4.29 -28.89
CA ARG A 136 30.24 -3.12 -29.43
C ARG A 136 31.73 -3.41 -29.53
N ARG A 137 32.36 -3.93 -28.48
CA ARG A 137 33.79 -4.30 -28.49
C ARG A 137 34.12 -5.34 -29.56
N THR A 138 33.27 -6.35 -29.74
CA THR A 138 33.46 -7.35 -30.80
C THR A 138 33.35 -6.74 -32.20
N ALA A 139 32.45 -5.77 -32.41
CA ALA A 139 32.34 -5.07 -33.69
C ALA A 139 33.57 -4.18 -33.95
N GLU A 140 34.02 -3.44 -32.95
CA GLU A 140 35.24 -2.61 -33.01
C GLU A 140 36.50 -3.45 -33.29
N GLN A 141 36.66 -4.60 -32.59
CA GLN A 141 37.78 -5.51 -32.83
C GLN A 141 37.75 -6.07 -34.25
N LYS A 142 36.57 -6.46 -34.74
CA LYS A 142 36.43 -6.98 -36.11
C LYS A 142 36.79 -5.92 -37.15
N GLU A 143 36.36 -4.67 -36.95
CA GLU A 143 36.73 -3.56 -37.84
C GLU A 143 38.25 -3.31 -37.83
N GLN A 144 38.88 -3.38 -36.66
CA GLN A 144 40.33 -3.27 -36.52
C GLN A 144 41.07 -4.41 -37.23
N ASP A 145 40.66 -5.66 -37.03
CA ASP A 145 41.25 -6.82 -37.69
C ASP A 145 41.13 -6.73 -39.23
N GLU A 146 39.96 -6.29 -39.73
CA GLU A 146 39.73 -6.04 -41.15
C GLU A 146 40.57 -4.86 -41.69
N ALA A 147 40.85 -3.84 -40.88
CA ALA A 147 41.74 -2.74 -41.25
C ALA A 147 43.21 -3.20 -41.33
N ASP A 148 43.66 -3.99 -40.35
CA ASP A 148 45.01 -4.53 -40.27
C ASP A 148 45.27 -5.51 -41.43
N GLU A 149 44.31 -6.39 -41.76
CA GLU A 149 44.41 -7.30 -42.90
C GLU A 149 44.46 -6.55 -44.24
N ARG A 150 43.69 -5.46 -44.38
CA ARG A 150 43.78 -4.59 -45.57
C ARG A 150 45.14 -3.89 -45.67
N ALA A 151 45.73 -3.50 -44.54
CA ALA A 151 47.04 -2.87 -44.49
C ALA A 151 48.17 -3.85 -44.83
N SER A 152 48.09 -5.11 -44.35
CA SER A 152 49.09 -6.15 -44.61
C SER A 152 49.09 -6.61 -46.07
N ARG A 153 47.92 -6.67 -46.74
CA ARG A 153 47.80 -7.04 -48.17
C ARG A 153 48.32 -5.97 -49.15
N ARG A 154 48.59 -4.75 -48.69
CA ARG A 154 49.12 -3.64 -49.51
C ARG A 154 50.65 -3.49 -49.43
N ARG A 155 51.32 -4.24 -48.56
CA ARG A 155 52.78 -4.32 -48.46
C ARG A 155 53.30 -5.53 -49.22
#